data_AF-A0A497DW97-F1
#
_entry.id   AF-A0A497DW97-F1
#
_cell.length_a   1.000
_cell.length_b   1.000
_cell.length_c   1.000
_cell.angle_alpha   90.00
_cell.angle_beta   90.00
_cell.angle_gamma   90.00
#
_symmetry.space_group_name_H-M   'P 1'
#
loop_
_entity.id
_entity.type
_entity.pdbx_description
1 polymer ?
#
loop_
_entity_poly.entity_id
_entity_poly.type
_entity_poly.pdbx_seq_one_letter_code
_entity_poly.pdbx_strand_id
1 'polypeptide(L)'
;MVGERPSIIRKGIKVISMIFGFISTLCLINSPSINARSNPGWPVIKEFVQKLDGFSSMSFPEANVLHLRLQARFGGLNVPEEQMFDWPVDIALDQEGRIYVLDARDCNIKIFKSNGNFIRTIAQGGSGPGELNRPWIMRLIKDKIYIADTGNRRIQVLDLDGKYLKSYRLPLEFGFGMDFDSSGNLYLNSQGFRDDRLISVYDNRGRSVRKFGDLEGKSFQYYDFALIKRKIRKGSLPDSFKNDVLLVTDSRDHVFAVHRALRKIRIYSTSGKLLETVEVRAEEYQKVYREFLRKNKEIENRPAAFYPLYYVNDLAVDGEGNLFILLNEPSQMIIYVYSDQGEFKEKF
;
A
#
# COMPACT_ATOMS: atom_id res chain seq x y z
N MET A 1 36.61 -28.56 -10.90
CA MET A 1 36.52 -27.09 -11.02
C MET A 1 35.06 -26.72 -11.01
N VAL A 2 34.53 -26.44 -9.82
CA VAL A 2 33.15 -26.02 -9.58
C VAL A 2 33.19 -24.50 -9.52
N GLY A 3 32.61 -23.84 -10.53
CA GLY A 3 32.54 -22.39 -10.60
C GLY A 3 31.58 -21.85 -9.56
N GLU A 4 32.08 -20.95 -8.72
CA GLU A 4 31.38 -20.27 -7.65
C GLU A 4 30.16 -19.48 -8.15
N ARG A 5 29.04 -19.56 -7.41
CA ARG A 5 27.86 -18.70 -7.60
C ARG A 5 28.19 -17.30 -7.07
N PRO A 6 27.89 -16.20 -7.79
CA PRO A 6 28.11 -14.87 -7.26
C PRO A 6 27.11 -14.56 -6.13
N SER A 7 27.60 -14.64 -4.90
CA SER A 7 26.99 -14.05 -3.71
C SER A 7 27.18 -12.54 -3.74
N ILE A 8 26.17 -11.77 -4.14
CA ILE A 8 26.09 -10.34 -3.86
C ILE A 8 24.68 -10.04 -3.34
N ILE A 9 24.40 -10.53 -2.13
CA ILE A 9 23.41 -9.93 -1.24
C ILE A 9 24.12 -8.75 -0.60
N ARG A 10 24.04 -7.57 -1.22
CA ARG A 10 24.44 -6.32 -0.55
C ARG A 10 23.27 -5.83 0.29
N LYS A 11 23.50 -5.90 1.60
CA LYS A 11 22.79 -5.24 2.69
C LYS A 11 22.27 -3.87 2.24
N GLY A 12 20.95 -3.77 2.11
CA GLY A 12 20.23 -2.53 1.85
C GLY A 12 18.82 -2.71 2.39
N ILE A 13 18.55 -2.05 3.50
CA ILE A 13 17.24 -2.01 4.15
C ILE A 13 16.19 -1.60 3.10
N LYS A 14 15.24 -2.49 2.79
CA LYS A 14 14.06 -2.21 1.96
C LYS A 14 12.99 -1.54 2.80
N VAL A 15 13.23 -0.31 3.24
CA VAL A 15 12.21 0.50 3.91
C VAL A 15 12.18 1.86 3.23
N ILE A 16 11.54 1.90 2.06
CA ILE A 16 11.16 3.15 1.38
C ILE A 16 9.72 2.99 0.87
N SER A 17 8.81 2.59 1.75
CA SER A 17 7.41 2.94 1.55
C SER A 17 6.84 3.35 2.89
N MET A 18 6.86 4.66 3.19
CA MET A 18 6.44 5.08 4.53
C MET A 18 5.91 6.49 4.71
N ILE A 19 5.60 7.24 3.66
CA ILE A 19 5.03 8.61 3.83
C ILE A 19 3.73 8.83 3.04
N PHE A 20 3.29 7.91 2.17
CA PHE A 20 2.21 8.25 1.22
C PHE A 20 0.79 7.87 1.65
N GLY A 21 0.64 6.94 2.60
CA GLY A 21 -0.66 6.30 2.76
C GLY A 21 -1.74 7.12 3.49
N PHE A 22 -1.44 8.33 3.98
CA PHE A 22 -2.50 9.25 4.43
C PHE A 22 -3.44 9.64 3.27
N ILE A 23 -2.97 9.65 2.02
CA ILE A 23 -3.76 10.01 0.84
C ILE A 23 -4.58 8.81 0.32
N SER A 24 -4.14 7.57 0.57
CA SER A 24 -4.83 6.36 0.07
C SER A 24 -6.26 6.20 0.60
N THR A 25 -6.54 6.72 1.80
CA THR A 25 -7.87 6.63 2.44
C THR A 25 -8.80 7.78 2.01
N LEU A 26 -8.24 8.88 1.51
CA LEU A 26 -8.96 10.12 1.15
C LEU A 26 -9.73 10.07 -0.17
N CYS A 27 -9.49 9.06 -1.01
CA CYS A 27 -9.97 9.09 -2.38
C CYS A 27 -11.06 8.07 -2.74
N LEU A 28 -11.89 7.70 -1.75
CA LEU A 28 -13.28 7.36 -2.07
C LEU A 28 -14.08 8.59 -2.58
N ILE A 29 -13.42 9.75 -2.72
CA ILE A 29 -13.94 11.00 -3.26
C ILE A 29 -13.51 11.17 -4.73
N ASN A 30 -14.32 10.69 -5.68
CA ASN A 30 -14.88 11.49 -6.77
C ASN A 30 -15.37 10.63 -7.97
N SER A 31 -16.70 10.58 -8.09
CA SER A 31 -17.43 10.33 -9.34
C SER A 31 -17.17 11.49 -10.33
N PRO A 32 -17.38 11.33 -11.65
CA PRO A 32 -16.69 12.07 -12.71
C PRO A 32 -17.34 13.42 -12.99
N SER A 33 -17.08 14.41 -12.16
CA SER A 33 -17.35 15.82 -12.46
C SER A 33 -16.85 16.63 -11.27
N ILE A 34 -15.71 17.32 -11.41
CA ILE A 34 -15.28 18.55 -10.69
C ILE A 34 -13.76 18.68 -10.86
N ASN A 35 -13.34 19.84 -11.37
CA ASN A 35 -11.95 20.27 -11.51
C ASN A 35 -11.23 20.28 -10.14
N ALA A 36 -10.05 19.64 -10.07
CA ALA A 36 -9.27 19.51 -8.83
C ALA A 36 -8.69 20.83 -8.28
N ARG A 37 -8.60 21.89 -9.11
CA ARG A 37 -8.06 23.19 -8.68
C ARG A 37 -8.95 23.95 -7.68
N SER A 38 -10.19 23.50 -7.45
CA SER A 38 -11.15 24.15 -6.54
C SER A 38 -11.60 23.25 -5.38
N ASN A 39 -10.87 22.19 -5.04
CA ASN A 39 -11.28 21.27 -3.98
C ASN A 39 -10.95 21.81 -2.56
N PRO A 40 -11.96 22.14 -1.73
CA PRO A 40 -11.76 22.76 -0.41
C PRO A 40 -11.17 21.81 0.66
N GLY A 41 -10.88 20.55 0.34
CA GLY A 41 -10.25 19.58 1.26
C GLY A 41 -8.72 19.61 1.29
N TRP A 42 -8.07 20.17 0.26
CA TRP A 42 -6.61 20.17 0.12
C TRP A 42 -5.85 21.00 1.19
N PRO A 43 -6.37 22.17 1.65
CA PRO A 43 -5.69 22.96 2.68
C PRO A 43 -5.53 22.23 4.03
N VAL A 44 -6.46 21.35 4.38
CA VAL A 44 -6.46 20.61 5.66
C VAL A 44 -5.39 19.50 5.66
N ILE A 45 -5.21 18.82 4.52
CA ILE A 45 -4.12 17.84 4.33
C ILE A 45 -2.77 18.54 4.42
N LYS A 46 -2.66 19.75 3.84
CA LYS A 46 -1.45 20.56 3.90
C LYS A 46 -1.08 20.94 5.33
N GLU A 47 -2.05 21.32 6.16
CA GLU A 47 -1.84 21.64 7.58
C GLU A 47 -1.45 20.41 8.42
N PHE A 48 -2.02 19.24 8.09
CA PHE A 48 -1.65 17.96 8.73
C PHE A 48 -0.21 17.54 8.40
N VAL A 49 0.19 17.65 7.13
CA VAL A 49 1.56 17.33 6.67
C VAL A 49 2.59 18.29 7.28
N GLN A 50 2.27 19.59 7.42
CA GLN A 50 3.18 20.56 8.05
C GLN A 50 3.43 20.29 9.54
N LYS A 51 2.51 19.61 10.25
CA LYS A 51 2.71 19.19 11.64
C LYS A 51 3.62 17.97 11.78
N LEU A 52 3.91 17.25 10.69
CA LEU A 52 4.87 16.13 10.65
C LEU A 52 6.34 16.57 10.55
N ASP A 53 6.62 17.84 10.25
CA ASP A 53 7.99 18.35 10.12
C ASP A 53 8.68 18.66 11.47
N GLY A 54 8.00 18.46 12.61
CA GLY A 54 8.49 18.81 13.95
C GLY A 54 9.10 17.68 14.79
N PHE A 55 9.34 16.49 14.23
CA PHE A 55 9.73 15.32 15.04
C PHE A 55 11.24 15.13 15.12
N SER A 56 11.81 15.61 16.23
CA SER A 56 13.11 15.14 16.70
C SER A 56 13.15 15.12 18.23
N SER A 57 13.61 14.00 18.78
CA SER A 57 14.01 13.74 20.17
C SER A 57 12.91 13.40 21.19
N MET A 58 12.65 12.11 21.36
CA MET A 58 12.28 11.52 22.66
C MET A 58 12.91 10.13 22.79
N SER A 59 13.53 9.85 23.93
CA SER A 59 14.10 8.54 24.28
C SER A 59 13.11 7.71 25.08
N PHE A 60 13.08 6.40 24.83
CA PHE A 60 12.12 5.45 25.41
C PHE A 60 12.80 4.12 25.79
N PRO A 61 12.17 3.29 26.64
CA PRO A 61 12.79 2.07 27.17
C PRO A 61 13.15 1.06 26.08
N GLU A 62 14.30 0.42 26.27
CA GLU A 62 14.95 -0.54 25.37
C GLU A 62 14.10 -1.79 25.11
N ALA A 63 13.23 -1.73 24.11
CA ALA A 63 12.64 -2.93 23.52
C ALA A 63 13.06 -2.97 22.05
N ASN A 64 14.07 -3.78 21.71
CA ASN A 64 14.38 -4.22 20.34
C ASN A 64 14.00 -3.20 19.24
N VAL A 65 14.64 -2.03 19.33
CA VAL A 65 14.35 -0.86 18.48
C VAL A 65 15.28 -0.93 17.27
N LEU A 66 14.73 -0.96 16.06
CA LEU A 66 15.51 -0.64 14.87
C LEU A 66 15.84 0.86 14.90
N HIS A 67 16.96 1.26 14.31
CA HIS A 67 17.32 2.68 14.16
C HIS A 67 17.42 2.99 12.67
N LEU A 68 16.34 3.45 12.09
CA LEU A 68 16.25 3.92 10.73
C LEU A 68 16.68 5.37 10.65
N ARG A 69 17.51 5.64 9.64
CA ARG A 69 17.99 6.98 9.33
C ARG A 69 17.33 7.43 8.04
N LEU A 70 16.64 8.57 8.10
CA LEU A 70 16.15 9.26 6.91
C LEU A 70 17.32 9.50 5.94
N GLN A 71 17.24 8.91 4.75
CA GLN A 71 18.29 9.04 3.72
C GLN A 71 18.03 10.21 2.77
N ALA A 72 16.78 10.40 2.34
CA ALA A 72 16.39 11.44 1.40
C ALA A 72 14.92 11.84 1.58
N ARG A 73 14.60 13.09 1.21
CA ARG A 73 13.24 13.59 0.97
C ARG A 73 13.23 14.22 -0.42
N PHE A 74 12.28 13.83 -1.26
CA PHE A 74 12.17 14.31 -2.63
C PHE A 74 10.72 14.27 -3.11
N GLY A 75 10.44 15.09 -4.12
CA GLY A 75 9.09 15.27 -4.66
C GLY A 75 8.10 15.90 -3.67
N GLY A 76 6.87 16.12 -4.13
CA GLY A 76 5.78 16.68 -3.32
C GLY A 76 5.35 18.08 -3.75
N LEU A 77 5.03 18.94 -2.79
CA LEU A 77 4.58 20.31 -3.04
C LEU A 77 5.76 21.28 -2.98
N ASN A 78 5.75 22.32 -3.81
CA ASN A 78 6.79 23.36 -3.87
C ASN A 78 8.18 22.85 -4.28
N VAL A 79 8.22 21.78 -5.07
CA VAL A 79 9.43 21.25 -5.75
C VAL A 79 9.35 21.62 -7.24
N PRO A 80 10.42 21.43 -8.05
CA PRO A 80 10.34 21.57 -9.50
C PRO A 80 9.17 20.76 -10.08
N GLU A 81 8.52 21.27 -11.13
CA GLU A 81 7.28 20.73 -11.71
C GLU A 81 7.40 19.24 -12.06
N GLU A 82 8.55 18.83 -12.59
CA GLU A 82 8.84 17.44 -12.95
C GLU A 82 8.83 16.48 -11.74
N GLN A 83 9.06 17.00 -10.54
CA GLN A 83 9.08 16.26 -9.27
C GLN A 83 7.80 16.44 -8.46
N MET A 84 6.88 17.29 -8.90
CA MET A 84 5.60 17.43 -8.23
C MET A 84 4.80 16.14 -8.39
N PHE A 85 4.09 15.78 -7.31
CA PHE A 85 3.11 14.71 -7.32
C PHE A 85 1.72 15.32 -7.10
N ASP A 86 0.71 14.80 -7.80
CA ASP A 86 -0.69 15.12 -7.51
C ASP A 86 -1.25 14.03 -6.59
N TRP A 87 -1.11 12.76 -6.97
CA TRP A 87 -1.57 11.65 -6.13
C TRP A 87 -0.68 10.40 -6.23
N PRO A 88 0.45 10.39 -5.52
CA PRO A 88 1.32 9.22 -5.45
C PRO A 88 0.63 8.12 -4.62
N VAL A 89 0.48 6.93 -5.19
CA VAL A 89 -0.23 5.79 -4.58
C VAL A 89 0.67 4.62 -4.23
N ASP A 90 1.80 4.46 -4.92
CA ASP A 90 2.70 3.34 -4.69
C ASP A 90 4.13 3.67 -5.11
N ILE A 91 5.09 2.92 -4.57
CA ILE A 91 6.52 3.09 -4.78
C ILE A 91 7.21 1.73 -4.91
N ALA A 92 8.18 1.64 -5.81
CA ALA A 92 8.98 0.43 -5.98
C ALA A 92 10.41 0.76 -6.39
N LEU A 93 11.30 -0.21 -6.19
CA LEU A 93 12.72 -0.11 -6.49
C LEU A 93 13.11 -1.13 -7.56
N ASP A 94 13.99 -0.75 -8.47
CA ASP A 94 14.69 -1.72 -9.31
C ASP A 94 16.01 -2.21 -8.67
N GLN A 95 16.73 -3.07 -9.38
CA GLN A 95 17.98 -3.68 -8.91
C GLN A 95 19.12 -2.66 -8.81
N GLU A 96 19.05 -1.54 -9.54
CA GLU A 96 20.00 -0.45 -9.46
C GLU A 96 19.67 0.54 -8.34
N GLY A 97 18.56 0.33 -7.62
CA GLY A 97 18.08 1.22 -6.56
C GLY A 97 17.45 2.51 -7.08
N ARG A 98 17.03 2.54 -8.36
CA ARG A 98 16.17 3.62 -8.86
C ARG A 98 14.78 3.47 -8.26
N ILE A 99 14.18 4.60 -7.96
CA ILE A 99 12.89 4.71 -7.27
C ILE A 99 11.82 5.05 -8.30
N TYR A 100 10.78 4.23 -8.39
CA TYR A 100 9.63 4.41 -9.27
C TYR A 100 8.45 4.79 -8.38
N VAL A 101 7.86 5.96 -8.62
CA VAL A 101 6.68 6.44 -7.90
C VAL A 101 5.51 6.46 -8.88
N LEU A 102 4.46 5.71 -8.56
CA LEU A 102 3.22 5.67 -9.33
C LEU A 102 2.31 6.81 -8.89
N ASP A 103 2.05 7.77 -9.79
CA ASP A 103 1.09 8.86 -9.56
C ASP A 103 -0.25 8.52 -10.22
N ALA A 104 -1.24 8.23 -9.40
CA ALA A 104 -2.56 7.80 -9.85
C ALA A 104 -3.37 8.92 -10.51
N ARG A 105 -3.12 10.18 -10.13
CA ARG A 105 -3.91 11.30 -10.65
C ARG A 105 -3.36 11.77 -11.97
N ASP A 106 -2.05 11.88 -12.08
CA ASP A 106 -1.39 12.16 -13.36
C ASP A 106 -1.34 10.92 -14.28
N CYS A 107 -1.67 9.74 -13.75
CA CYS A 107 -1.64 8.46 -14.47
C CYS A 107 -0.26 8.17 -15.09
N ASN A 108 0.80 8.46 -14.36
CA ASN A 108 2.18 8.29 -14.81
C ASN A 108 3.07 7.65 -13.74
N ILE A 109 4.30 7.33 -14.11
CA ILE A 109 5.34 6.85 -13.19
C ILE A 109 6.53 7.80 -13.28
N LYS A 110 6.91 8.39 -12.16
CA LYS A 110 8.10 9.23 -12.04
C LYS A 110 9.26 8.41 -11.48
N ILE A 111 10.41 8.51 -12.12
CA ILE A 111 11.59 7.72 -11.80
C ILE A 111 12.66 8.64 -11.21
N PHE A 112 13.24 8.24 -10.09
CA PHE A 112 14.28 8.96 -9.36
C PHE A 112 15.50 8.05 -9.13
N LYS A 113 16.66 8.67 -8.90
CA LYS A 113 17.84 7.98 -8.33
C LYS A 113 17.60 7.69 -6.85
N SER A 114 18.40 6.80 -6.27
CA SER A 114 18.36 6.46 -4.84
C SER A 114 18.56 7.67 -3.90
N ASN A 115 19.18 8.74 -4.39
CA ASN A 115 19.37 10.00 -3.66
C ASN A 115 18.22 11.01 -3.83
N GLY A 116 17.15 10.64 -4.53
CA GLY A 116 15.98 11.49 -4.78
C GLY A 116 16.07 12.40 -6.02
N ASN A 117 17.16 12.35 -6.78
CA ASN A 117 17.27 13.13 -8.02
C ASN A 117 16.35 12.57 -9.11
N PHE A 118 15.51 13.41 -9.70
CA PHE A 118 14.63 13.02 -10.81
C PHE A 118 15.41 12.55 -12.04
N ILE A 119 14.87 11.52 -12.71
CA ILE A 119 15.42 10.95 -13.95
C ILE A 119 14.49 11.24 -15.12
N ARG A 120 13.27 10.72 -15.08
CA ARG A 120 12.26 10.85 -16.15
C ARG A 120 10.88 10.43 -15.68
N THR A 121 9.87 10.74 -16.49
CA THR A 121 8.51 10.24 -16.37
C THR A 121 8.23 9.25 -17.50
N ILE A 122 7.49 8.18 -17.20
CA ILE A 122 6.98 7.21 -18.17
C ILE A 122 5.47 7.00 -17.96
N ALA A 123 4.82 6.39 -18.96
CA ALA A 123 3.37 6.24 -19.05
C ALA A 123 2.60 7.57 -19.06
N GLN A 124 1.33 7.50 -19.42
CA GLN A 124 0.42 8.65 -19.50
C GLN A 124 -1.03 8.23 -19.30
N GLY A 125 -1.92 9.19 -19.02
CA GLY A 125 -3.35 8.94 -18.93
C GLY A 125 -3.96 8.40 -20.23
N GLY A 126 -4.77 7.34 -20.13
CA GLY A 126 -5.51 6.78 -21.27
C GLY A 126 -5.90 5.31 -21.10
N SER A 127 -6.27 4.68 -22.22
CA SER A 127 -6.78 3.29 -22.23
C SER A 127 -6.06 2.37 -23.22
N GLY A 128 -5.20 2.94 -24.07
CA GLY A 128 -4.37 2.21 -25.02
C GLY A 128 -3.22 1.45 -24.35
N PRO A 129 -2.43 0.70 -25.14
CA PRO A 129 -1.20 0.05 -24.67
C PRO A 129 -0.19 1.09 -24.15
N GLY A 130 0.30 0.92 -22.92
CA GLY A 130 1.24 1.83 -22.26
C GLY A 130 0.56 2.99 -21.52
N GLU A 131 -0.74 3.20 -21.72
CA GLU A 131 -1.52 4.24 -21.06
C GLU A 131 -2.19 3.70 -19.79
N LEU A 132 -2.42 4.56 -18.79
CA LEU A 132 -2.96 4.20 -17.48
C LEU A 132 -4.26 4.96 -17.19
N ASN A 133 -5.17 4.32 -16.46
CA ASN A 133 -6.42 4.92 -16.00
C ASN A 133 -6.70 4.46 -14.57
N ARG A 134 -6.56 5.37 -13.60
CA ARG A 134 -6.67 5.06 -12.16
C ARG A 134 -5.74 3.90 -11.76
N PRO A 135 -4.43 3.99 -12.04
CA PRO A 135 -3.51 2.96 -11.58
C PRO A 135 -3.43 3.02 -10.04
N TRP A 136 -3.24 1.86 -9.40
CA TRP A 136 -3.31 1.77 -7.93
C TRP A 136 -2.06 1.17 -7.29
N ILE A 137 -1.61 0.01 -7.78
CA ILE A 137 -0.46 -0.71 -7.23
C ILE A 137 0.53 -0.97 -8.37
N MET A 138 1.82 -0.89 -8.06
CA MET A 138 2.95 -1.16 -8.92
C MET A 138 3.91 -2.16 -8.26
N ARG A 139 4.36 -3.15 -9.01
CA ARG A 139 5.44 -4.05 -8.59
C ARG A 139 6.50 -4.13 -9.67
N LEU A 140 7.76 -4.01 -9.27
CA LEU A 140 8.90 -4.24 -10.15
C LEU A 140 9.42 -5.66 -9.91
N ILE A 141 9.40 -6.47 -10.98
CA ILE A 141 9.82 -7.86 -10.93
C ILE A 141 10.79 -8.09 -12.09
N LYS A 142 12.08 -8.21 -11.74
CA LYS A 142 13.17 -8.20 -12.73
C LYS A 142 13.07 -6.90 -13.54
N ASP A 143 13.13 -6.98 -14.87
CA ASP A 143 13.12 -5.82 -15.76
C ASP A 143 11.71 -5.40 -16.20
N LYS A 144 10.70 -5.65 -15.37
CA LYS A 144 9.29 -5.43 -15.72
C LYS A 144 8.54 -4.71 -14.62
N ILE A 145 7.66 -3.82 -15.05
CA ILE A 145 6.75 -3.06 -14.20
C ILE A 145 5.35 -3.67 -14.37
N TYR A 146 4.78 -4.19 -13.30
CA TYR A 146 3.41 -4.70 -13.26
C TYR A 146 2.52 -3.68 -12.56
N ILE A 147 1.45 -3.26 -13.21
CA ILE A 147 0.59 -2.17 -12.73
C ILE A 147 -0.85 -2.66 -12.68
N ALA A 148 -1.48 -2.50 -11.52
CA ALA A 148 -2.93 -2.62 -11.37
C ALA A 148 -3.61 -1.39 -11.94
N ASP A 149 -3.96 -1.44 -13.22
CA ASP A 149 -4.62 -0.39 -13.99
C ASP A 149 -6.15 -0.54 -13.83
N THR A 150 -6.64 -0.12 -12.66
CA THR A 150 -7.98 -0.48 -12.17
C THR A 150 -9.11 0.10 -13.03
N GLY A 151 -8.95 1.31 -13.55
CA GLY A 151 -9.94 1.95 -14.43
C GLY A 151 -10.09 1.21 -15.76
N ASN A 152 -9.00 0.61 -16.26
CA ASN A 152 -9.02 -0.22 -17.46
C ASN A 152 -9.27 -1.71 -17.17
N ARG A 153 -9.42 -2.10 -15.90
CA ARG A 153 -9.66 -3.48 -15.43
C ARG A 153 -8.62 -4.48 -15.94
N ARG A 154 -7.34 -4.11 -15.84
CA ARG A 154 -6.23 -4.95 -16.31
C ARG A 154 -5.02 -4.87 -15.40
N ILE A 155 -4.20 -5.90 -15.47
CA ILE A 155 -2.79 -5.80 -15.12
C ILE A 155 -2.04 -5.45 -16.39
N GLN A 156 -1.35 -4.32 -16.36
CA GLN A 156 -0.50 -3.88 -17.46
C GLN A 156 0.96 -4.14 -17.12
N VAL A 157 1.71 -4.64 -18.10
CA VAL A 157 3.13 -4.96 -17.95
C VAL A 157 3.93 -4.10 -18.91
N LEU A 158 4.83 -3.29 -18.36
CA LEU A 158 5.78 -2.47 -19.08
C LEU A 158 7.21 -2.98 -18.85
N ASP A 159 8.16 -2.61 -19.71
CA ASP A 159 9.58 -2.66 -19.35
C ASP A 159 9.98 -1.44 -18.48
N LEU A 160 11.23 -1.40 -18.03
CA LEU A 160 11.75 -0.30 -17.21
C LEU A 160 11.87 1.04 -17.95
N ASP A 161 11.72 1.05 -19.28
CA ASP A 161 11.65 2.26 -20.11
C ASP A 161 10.20 2.72 -20.38
N GLY A 162 9.22 1.99 -19.86
CA GLY A 162 7.80 2.29 -19.99
C GLY A 162 7.17 1.80 -21.29
N LYS A 163 7.89 0.99 -22.08
CA LYS A 163 7.32 0.39 -23.28
C LYS A 163 6.34 -0.71 -22.88
N TYR A 164 5.16 -0.68 -23.50
CA TYR A 164 4.17 -1.73 -23.33
C TYR A 164 4.70 -3.10 -23.77
N LEU A 165 4.54 -4.11 -22.91
CA LEU A 165 4.85 -5.50 -23.23
C LEU A 165 3.59 -6.32 -23.45
N LYS A 166 2.65 -6.26 -22.50
CA LYS A 166 1.41 -7.05 -22.50
C LYS A 166 0.44 -6.57 -21.44
N SER A 167 -0.78 -7.09 -21.49
CA SER A 167 -1.77 -6.90 -20.43
C SER A 167 -2.72 -8.08 -20.31
N TYR A 168 -3.27 -8.28 -19.12
CA TYR A 168 -4.28 -9.29 -18.86
C TYR A 168 -5.49 -8.65 -18.21
N ARG A 169 -6.68 -8.98 -18.72
CA ARG A 169 -7.94 -8.47 -18.14
C ARG A 169 -8.25 -9.23 -16.87
N LEU A 170 -8.49 -8.52 -15.78
CA LEU A 170 -8.86 -9.08 -14.49
C LEU A 170 -10.04 -8.29 -13.92
N PRO A 171 -10.87 -8.90 -13.05
CA PRO A 171 -11.99 -8.22 -12.39
C PRO A 171 -11.48 -7.27 -11.29
N LEU A 172 -10.65 -6.30 -11.65
CA LEU A 172 -10.17 -5.26 -10.75
C LEU A 172 -11.28 -4.21 -10.61
N GLU A 173 -11.97 -4.22 -9.48
CA GLU A 173 -12.94 -3.17 -9.14
C GLU A 173 -12.29 -2.10 -8.26
N PHE A 174 -11.54 -2.54 -7.26
CA PHE A 174 -10.76 -1.69 -6.36
C PHE A 174 -9.51 -2.47 -5.93
N GLY A 175 -8.36 -1.81 -5.89
CA GLY A 175 -7.10 -2.44 -5.49
C GLY A 175 -6.90 -2.31 -3.99
N PHE A 176 -6.56 -3.40 -3.30
CA PHE A 176 -6.16 -3.31 -1.90
C PHE A 176 -4.95 -4.18 -1.58
N GLY A 177 -4.86 -5.39 -2.12
CA GLY A 177 -3.63 -6.19 -2.04
C GLY A 177 -3.23 -6.72 -3.40
N MET A 178 -1.97 -6.53 -3.78
CA MET A 178 -1.38 -7.17 -4.95
C MET A 178 0.08 -7.52 -4.67
N ASP A 179 0.45 -8.77 -4.89
CA ASP A 179 1.86 -9.17 -4.98
C ASP A 179 2.07 -10.43 -5.82
N PHE A 180 3.31 -10.83 -6.03
CA PHE A 180 3.67 -11.97 -6.89
C PHE A 180 4.62 -12.93 -6.21
N ASP A 181 4.37 -14.24 -6.34
CA ASP A 181 5.32 -15.26 -5.90
C ASP A 181 6.56 -15.36 -6.82
N SER A 182 7.53 -16.16 -6.38
CA SER A 182 8.78 -16.43 -7.12
C SER A 182 8.57 -17.05 -8.51
N SER A 183 7.42 -17.71 -8.72
CA SER A 183 7.01 -18.32 -10.00
C SER A 183 6.29 -17.34 -10.92
N GLY A 184 5.98 -16.13 -10.44
CA GLY A 184 5.27 -15.09 -11.18
C GLY A 184 3.76 -15.26 -11.18
N ASN A 185 3.19 -16.02 -10.25
CA ASN A 185 1.75 -16.01 -10.01
C ASN A 185 1.39 -14.76 -9.23
N LEU A 186 0.28 -14.15 -9.64
CA LEU A 186 -0.28 -12.94 -9.09
C LEU A 186 -1.29 -13.27 -7.99
N TYR A 187 -1.06 -12.71 -6.81
CA TYR A 187 -1.96 -12.78 -5.66
C TYR A 187 -2.70 -11.46 -5.56
N LEU A 188 -4.03 -11.53 -5.54
CA LEU A 188 -4.90 -10.36 -5.49
C LEU A 188 -5.90 -10.48 -4.36
N ASN A 189 -5.94 -9.44 -3.53
CA ASN A 189 -7.14 -9.02 -2.83
C ASN A 189 -7.76 -7.89 -3.68
N SER A 190 -8.29 -8.29 -4.85
CA SER A 190 -9.22 -7.42 -5.56
C SER A 190 -10.46 -7.38 -4.71
N GLN A 191 -10.98 -6.19 -4.39
CA GLN A 191 -12.13 -6.08 -3.52
C GLN A 191 -13.33 -6.79 -4.12
N GLY A 192 -13.46 -8.04 -3.69
CA GLY A 192 -14.54 -8.92 -4.00
C GLY A 192 -15.63 -8.63 -3.00
N PHE A 193 -16.31 -7.51 -3.25
CA PHE A 193 -17.71 -7.35 -2.90
C PHE A 193 -18.62 -8.49 -3.42
N ARG A 194 -18.02 -9.48 -4.12
CA ARG A 194 -18.62 -10.72 -4.62
C ARG A 194 -17.72 -11.95 -4.47
N ASP A 195 -16.53 -11.84 -3.86
CA ASP A 195 -15.64 -13.01 -3.75
C ASP A 195 -15.94 -13.77 -2.45
N ASP A 196 -15.90 -15.09 -2.51
CA ASP A 196 -16.14 -15.98 -1.37
C ASP A 196 -14.86 -16.23 -0.56
N ARG A 197 -13.73 -15.76 -1.08
CA ARG A 197 -12.39 -15.90 -0.51
C ARG A 197 -11.63 -14.58 -0.50
N LEU A 198 -10.70 -14.48 0.44
CA LEU A 198 -9.90 -13.28 0.66
C LEU A 198 -8.88 -13.03 -0.47
N ILE A 199 -8.32 -14.11 -1.04
CA ILE A 199 -7.21 -14.04 -1.99
C ILE A 199 -7.57 -14.85 -3.24
N SER A 200 -7.47 -14.20 -4.39
CA SER A 200 -7.52 -14.83 -5.71
C SER A 200 -6.12 -14.91 -6.31
N VAL A 201 -5.77 -16.05 -6.90
CA VAL A 201 -4.47 -16.28 -7.54
C VAL A 201 -4.64 -16.44 -9.04
N TYR A 202 -3.79 -15.77 -9.81
CA TYR A 202 -3.75 -15.82 -11.26
C TYR A 202 -2.35 -16.20 -11.74
N ASP A 203 -2.27 -16.98 -12.81
CA ASP A 203 -0.97 -17.30 -13.41
C ASP A 203 -0.41 -16.11 -14.21
N ASN A 204 0.80 -16.28 -14.73
CA ASN A 204 1.47 -15.28 -15.54
C ASN A 204 0.79 -14.98 -16.90
N ARG A 205 -0.36 -15.60 -17.21
CA ARG A 205 -1.22 -15.32 -18.38
C ARG A 205 -2.57 -14.69 -17.96
N GLY A 206 -2.76 -14.43 -16.67
CA GLY A 206 -3.99 -13.88 -16.11
C GLY A 206 -5.12 -14.90 -15.96
N ARG A 207 -4.85 -16.21 -16.02
CA ARG A 207 -5.86 -17.25 -15.77
C ARG A 207 -5.99 -17.48 -14.28
N SER A 208 -7.23 -17.53 -13.77
CA SER A 208 -7.46 -17.86 -12.37
C SER A 208 -7.00 -19.30 -12.09
N VAL A 209 -6.20 -19.46 -11.03
CA VAL A 209 -5.61 -20.74 -10.63
C VAL A 209 -6.29 -21.30 -9.38
N ARG A 210 -6.52 -20.43 -8.38
CA ARG A 210 -7.09 -20.81 -7.08
C ARG A 210 -7.61 -19.58 -6.34
N LYS A 211 -8.41 -19.84 -5.31
CA LYS A 211 -8.83 -18.86 -4.32
C LYS A 211 -8.74 -19.45 -2.93
N PHE A 212 -8.32 -18.68 -1.93
CA PHE A 212 -8.19 -19.14 -0.55
C PHE A 212 -8.27 -18.00 0.46
N GLY A 213 -8.29 -18.38 1.75
CA GLY A 213 -8.41 -17.47 2.88
C GLY A 213 -9.85 -17.15 3.22
N ASP A 214 -10.19 -17.30 4.50
CA ASP A 214 -11.54 -17.06 4.99
C ASP A 214 -11.81 -15.57 5.19
N LEU A 215 -13.03 -15.17 4.87
CA LEU A 215 -13.53 -13.82 5.12
C LEU A 215 -13.80 -13.61 6.61
N GLU A 216 -13.54 -12.39 7.08
CA GLU A 216 -13.80 -11.93 8.45
C GLU A 216 -15.15 -11.20 8.58
N GLY A 217 -15.63 -10.65 7.46
CA GLY A 217 -16.93 -9.99 7.36
C GLY A 217 -17.71 -10.51 6.16
N LYS A 218 -19.01 -10.22 6.13
CA LYS A 218 -19.81 -10.47 4.93
C LYS A 218 -19.29 -9.66 3.74
N SER A 219 -19.36 -10.27 2.58
CA SER A 219 -19.22 -9.56 1.31
C SER A 219 -20.43 -8.65 1.10
N PHE A 220 -20.22 -7.37 0.84
CA PHE A 220 -21.26 -6.38 0.52
C PHE A 220 -21.05 -5.88 -0.91
N GLN A 221 -22.03 -5.26 -1.58
CA GLN A 221 -21.82 -4.80 -2.97
C GLN A 221 -21.24 -3.38 -3.09
N TYR A 222 -21.32 -2.53 -2.04
CA TYR A 222 -20.94 -1.11 -2.13
C TYR A 222 -20.46 -0.53 -0.79
N TYR A 223 -19.58 0.47 -0.86
CA TYR A 223 -19.20 1.32 0.27
C TYR A 223 -20.33 2.30 0.62
N ASP A 224 -21.11 2.00 1.67
CA ASP A 224 -22.04 2.96 2.26
C ASP A 224 -21.32 3.77 3.34
N PHE A 225 -20.92 5.00 3.00
CA PHE A 225 -20.24 5.92 3.92
C PHE A 225 -21.06 6.33 5.14
N ALA A 226 -22.37 6.42 5.00
CA ALA A 226 -23.23 6.70 6.14
C ALA A 226 -23.26 5.51 7.10
N LEU A 227 -23.33 4.28 6.57
CA LEU A 227 -23.21 3.06 7.35
C LEU A 227 -21.84 2.96 8.03
N ILE A 228 -20.75 3.24 7.31
CA ILE A 228 -19.38 3.21 7.83
C ILE A 228 -19.27 4.16 9.01
N LYS A 229 -19.63 5.43 8.81
CA LYS A 229 -19.59 6.46 9.86
C LYS A 229 -20.44 6.07 11.07
N ARG A 230 -21.64 5.53 10.85
CA ARG A 230 -22.54 5.06 11.91
C ARG A 230 -21.96 3.88 12.69
N LYS A 231 -21.39 2.89 12.00
CA LYS A 231 -20.79 1.70 12.60
C LYS A 231 -19.58 2.08 13.45
N ILE A 232 -18.68 2.92 12.91
CA ILE A 232 -17.48 3.31 13.65
C ILE A 232 -17.84 4.16 14.87
N ARG A 233 -18.81 5.08 14.78
CA ARG A 233 -19.33 5.83 15.95
C ARG A 233 -19.83 4.92 17.07
N LYS A 234 -20.40 3.77 16.72
CA LYS A 234 -20.88 2.75 17.68
C LYS A 234 -19.77 1.81 18.18
N GLY A 235 -18.50 2.04 17.82
CA GLY A 235 -17.40 1.15 18.17
C GLY A 235 -17.48 -0.18 17.42
N SER A 236 -17.85 -0.16 16.14
CA SER A 236 -17.88 -1.37 15.30
C SER A 236 -17.33 -1.10 13.90
N LEU A 237 -16.67 -2.10 13.32
CA LEU A 237 -16.19 -2.02 11.95
C LEU A 237 -17.25 -2.55 10.98
N PRO A 238 -17.47 -1.88 9.84
CA PRO A 238 -18.24 -2.45 8.74
C PRO A 238 -17.56 -3.72 8.25
N ASP A 239 -18.35 -4.72 7.90
CA ASP A 239 -17.84 -6.03 7.47
C ASP A 239 -16.93 -5.94 6.24
N SER A 240 -17.17 -5.00 5.32
CA SER A 240 -16.31 -4.76 4.16
C SER A 240 -14.87 -4.41 4.54
N PHE A 241 -14.67 -3.68 5.63
CA PHE A 241 -13.33 -3.28 6.10
C PHE A 241 -12.58 -4.44 6.74
N LYS A 242 -13.30 -5.45 7.26
CA LYS A 242 -12.69 -6.62 7.89
C LYS A 242 -11.95 -7.49 6.87
N ASN A 243 -12.37 -7.44 5.60
CA ASN A 243 -11.81 -8.23 4.51
C ASN A 243 -10.76 -7.45 3.69
N ASP A 244 -10.47 -6.21 4.06
CA ASP A 244 -9.46 -5.39 3.39
C ASP A 244 -8.07 -5.80 3.89
N VAL A 245 -7.28 -6.41 2.99
CA VAL A 245 -5.92 -6.87 3.30
C VAL A 245 -4.91 -6.33 2.29
N LEU A 246 -3.77 -5.91 2.82
CA LEU A 246 -2.56 -5.75 2.03
C LEU A 246 -1.92 -7.13 1.86
N LEU A 247 -1.30 -7.36 0.71
CA LEU A 247 -0.62 -8.60 0.38
C LEU A 247 0.86 -8.32 0.11
N VAL A 248 1.71 -9.18 0.67
CA VAL A 248 3.14 -9.26 0.33
C VAL A 248 3.60 -10.71 0.43
N THR A 249 4.57 -11.08 -0.39
CA THR A 249 5.17 -12.41 -0.48
C THR A 249 6.66 -12.34 -0.24
N ASP A 250 7.23 -13.37 0.39
CA ASP A 250 8.68 -13.44 0.65
C ASP A 250 9.40 -14.45 -0.27
N SER A 251 10.72 -14.52 -0.12
CA SER A 251 11.58 -15.45 -0.86
C SER A 251 11.37 -16.93 -0.48
N ARG A 252 10.61 -17.20 0.59
CA ARG A 252 10.28 -18.54 1.09
C ARG A 252 8.89 -18.99 0.62
N ASP A 253 8.29 -18.25 -0.31
CA ASP A 253 6.96 -18.51 -0.85
C ASP A 253 5.87 -18.49 0.23
N HIS A 254 6.01 -17.62 1.23
CA HIS A 254 4.91 -17.21 2.09
C HIS A 254 4.08 -16.11 1.43
N VAL A 255 2.79 -16.08 1.77
CA VAL A 255 1.84 -15.04 1.40
C VAL A 255 1.31 -14.42 2.70
N PHE A 256 1.73 -13.21 2.99
CA PHE A 256 1.26 -12.43 4.13
C PHE A 256 0.01 -11.65 3.72
N ALA A 257 -1.11 -11.95 4.38
CA ALA A 257 -2.33 -11.17 4.29
C ALA A 257 -2.50 -10.36 5.58
N VAL A 258 -2.18 -9.09 5.51
CA VAL A 258 -2.25 -8.18 6.65
C VAL A 258 -3.55 -7.39 6.58
N HIS A 259 -4.42 -7.62 7.54
CA HIS A 259 -5.68 -6.91 7.64
C HIS A 259 -5.44 -5.45 8.01
N ARG A 260 -6.05 -4.55 7.23
CA ARG A 260 -5.84 -3.11 7.41
C ARG A 260 -6.62 -2.53 8.59
N ALA A 261 -7.81 -3.08 8.83
CA ALA A 261 -8.71 -2.64 9.89
C ALA A 261 -8.76 -3.61 11.08
N LEU A 262 -8.11 -4.77 10.98
CA LEU A 262 -8.00 -5.74 12.08
C LEU A 262 -6.54 -5.83 12.49
N ARG A 263 -6.27 -6.09 13.77
CA ARG A 263 -4.93 -6.36 14.27
C ARG A 263 -4.50 -7.78 13.93
N LYS A 264 -4.58 -8.17 12.66
CA LYS A 264 -4.48 -9.58 12.24
C LYS A 264 -3.60 -9.70 11.01
N ILE A 265 -2.64 -10.60 11.09
CA ILE A 265 -1.85 -11.08 9.96
C ILE A 265 -2.17 -12.56 9.78
N ARG A 266 -2.44 -12.97 8.55
CA ARG A 266 -2.53 -14.39 8.20
C ARG A 266 -1.41 -14.73 7.25
N ILE A 267 -0.67 -15.77 7.58
CA ILE A 267 0.46 -16.25 6.77
C ILE A 267 0.02 -17.54 6.10
N TYR A 268 0.04 -17.56 4.78
CA TYR A 268 -0.26 -18.74 3.98
C TYR A 268 0.99 -19.21 3.24
N SER A 269 1.02 -20.49 2.89
CA SER A 269 1.90 -20.98 1.83
C SER A 269 1.36 -20.54 0.45
N THR A 270 2.21 -20.53 -0.59
CA THR A 270 1.77 -20.31 -1.98
C THR A 270 0.70 -21.28 -2.47
N SER A 271 0.59 -22.48 -1.88
CA SER A 271 -0.47 -23.44 -2.18
C SER A 271 -1.83 -23.06 -1.56
N GLY A 272 -1.88 -22.07 -0.68
CA GLY A 272 -3.08 -21.57 -0.01
C GLY A 272 -3.36 -22.18 1.37
N LYS A 273 -2.46 -23.02 1.91
CA LYS A 273 -2.59 -23.54 3.28
C LYS A 273 -2.25 -22.43 4.27
N LEU A 274 -3.14 -22.15 5.23
CA LEU A 274 -2.88 -21.27 6.36
C LEU A 274 -1.80 -21.91 7.25
N LEU A 275 -0.71 -21.17 7.48
CA LEU A 275 0.42 -21.57 8.30
C LEU A 275 0.27 -21.00 9.71
N GLU A 276 -0.05 -19.71 9.79
CA GLU A 276 -0.11 -18.99 11.06
C GLU A 276 -1.11 -17.83 11.01
N THR A 277 -1.65 -17.47 12.18
CA THR A 277 -2.38 -16.22 12.39
C THR A 277 -1.75 -15.48 13.55
N VAL A 278 -1.30 -14.25 13.30
CA VAL A 278 -0.63 -13.39 14.27
C VAL A 278 -1.55 -12.23 14.62
N GLU A 279 -1.67 -11.93 15.92
CA GLU A 279 -2.36 -10.73 16.39
C GLU A 279 -1.36 -9.59 16.61
N VAL A 280 -1.54 -8.48 15.91
CA VAL A 280 -0.65 -7.31 16.03
C VAL A 280 -0.95 -6.55 17.32
N ARG A 281 0.03 -6.43 18.20
CA ARG A 281 -0.09 -5.67 19.47
C ARG A 281 -0.08 -4.15 19.22
N ALA A 282 -1.20 -3.62 18.75
CA ALA A 282 -1.50 -2.19 18.58
C ALA A 282 -2.70 -1.77 19.44
N GLU A 283 -2.88 -0.46 19.70
CA GLU A 283 -4.08 0.03 20.39
C GLU A 283 -5.34 -0.34 19.60
N GLU A 284 -6.50 -0.39 20.24
CA GLU A 284 -7.74 -0.60 19.50
C GLU A 284 -8.09 0.63 18.66
N TYR A 285 -8.43 0.41 17.40
CA TYR A 285 -8.76 1.39 16.35
C TYR A 285 -9.85 2.29 16.86
N GLN A 286 -10.79 1.70 17.58
CA GLN A 286 -11.96 2.36 18.09
C GLN A 286 -11.58 3.39 19.16
N LYS A 287 -10.49 3.18 19.89
CA LYS A 287 -9.94 4.14 20.85
C LYS A 287 -9.21 5.26 20.11
N VAL A 288 -8.27 4.89 19.24
CA VAL A 288 -7.53 5.73 18.29
C VAL A 288 -8.45 6.69 17.52
N TYR A 289 -9.53 6.15 16.95
CA TYR A 289 -10.51 6.87 16.15
C TYR A 289 -11.44 7.75 16.99
N ARG A 290 -11.90 7.28 18.16
CA ARG A 290 -12.70 8.11 19.07
C ARG A 290 -11.91 9.33 19.53
N GLU A 291 -10.63 9.15 19.84
CA GLU A 291 -9.76 10.25 20.20
C GLU A 291 -9.54 11.22 19.03
N PHE A 292 -9.31 10.70 17.83
CA PHE A 292 -9.23 11.51 16.61
C PHE A 292 -10.48 12.36 16.39
N LEU A 293 -11.68 11.79 16.48
CA LEU A 293 -12.93 12.55 16.34
C LEU A 293 -13.14 13.57 17.46
N ARG A 294 -12.75 13.23 18.70
CA ARG A 294 -12.85 14.15 19.83
C ARG A 294 -11.96 15.39 19.62
N LYS A 295 -10.77 15.20 19.02
CA LYS A 295 -9.81 16.28 18.74
C LYS A 295 -10.15 17.07 17.47
N ASN A 296 -10.88 16.48 16.51
CA ASN A 296 -11.16 17.06 15.20
C ASN A 296 -12.68 17.12 14.93
N LYS A 297 -13.43 17.87 15.74
CA LYS A 297 -14.90 17.96 15.65
C LYS A 297 -15.39 18.52 14.30
N GLU A 298 -14.57 19.31 13.64
CA GLU A 298 -14.80 19.86 12.31
C GLU A 298 -14.80 18.78 11.20
N ILE A 299 -14.11 17.65 11.42
CA ILE A 299 -14.12 16.49 10.52
C ILE A 299 -15.43 15.70 10.64
N GLU A 300 -16.13 15.83 11.77
CA GLU A 300 -17.36 15.09 12.03
C GLU A 300 -18.46 15.40 11.00
N ASN A 301 -18.45 16.57 10.37
CA ASN A 301 -19.40 16.92 9.30
C ASN A 301 -18.86 16.63 7.88
N ARG A 302 -17.63 16.14 7.75
CA ARG A 302 -17.01 15.80 6.46
C ARG A 302 -17.40 14.39 5.99
N PRO A 303 -17.27 14.11 4.67
CA PRO A 303 -17.42 12.76 4.12
C PRO A 303 -16.49 11.75 4.79
N ALA A 304 -16.91 10.48 4.88
CA ALA A 304 -16.17 9.42 5.59
C ALA A 304 -14.78 9.10 5.01
N ALA A 305 -14.43 9.59 3.82
CA ALA A 305 -13.09 9.46 3.26
C ALA A 305 -12.03 10.33 3.98
N PHE A 306 -12.43 11.36 4.74
CA PHE A 306 -11.50 12.17 5.54
C PHE A 306 -11.07 11.52 6.87
N TYR A 307 -11.43 10.24 7.07
CA TYR A 307 -11.25 9.56 8.33
C TYR A 307 -10.07 8.59 8.19
N PRO A 308 -9.19 8.45 9.19
CA PRO A 308 -8.04 7.55 9.11
C PRO A 308 -8.48 6.11 9.28
N LEU A 309 -9.22 5.53 8.31
CA LEU A 309 -10.03 4.30 8.41
C LEU A 309 -9.27 2.99 8.72
N TYR A 310 -7.94 3.01 8.66
CA TYR A 310 -7.10 1.82 8.72
C TYR A 310 -5.93 2.01 9.67
N TYR A 311 -5.56 0.94 10.38
CA TYR A 311 -4.33 0.89 11.15
C TYR A 311 -3.13 0.67 10.25
N VAL A 312 -3.22 -0.31 9.34
CA VAL A 312 -2.10 -0.69 8.49
C VAL A 312 -2.18 0.12 7.22
N ASN A 313 -1.14 0.89 7.01
CA ASN A 313 -1.03 1.81 5.90
C ASN A 313 -0.29 1.17 4.73
N ASP A 314 0.83 0.52 5.01
CA ASP A 314 1.63 -0.17 4.01
C ASP A 314 2.49 -1.30 4.62
N LEU A 315 3.07 -2.13 3.74
CA LEU A 315 3.91 -3.27 4.08
C LEU A 315 5.18 -3.31 3.21
N ALA A 316 6.23 -3.91 3.75
CA ALA A 316 7.37 -4.37 2.96
C ALA A 316 7.92 -5.67 3.54
N VAL A 317 8.63 -6.44 2.73
CA VAL A 317 9.41 -7.59 3.21
C VAL A 317 10.85 -7.47 2.73
N ASP A 318 11.80 -7.80 3.60
CA ASP A 318 13.20 -7.83 3.24
C ASP A 318 13.64 -9.19 2.65
N GLY A 319 14.93 -9.31 2.33
CA GLY A 319 15.48 -10.54 1.74
C GLY A 319 15.55 -11.73 2.71
N GLU A 320 15.42 -11.48 4.01
CA GLU A 320 15.46 -12.49 5.07
C GLU A 320 14.04 -12.98 5.43
N GLY A 321 13.01 -12.30 4.91
CA GLY A 321 11.61 -12.63 5.16
C GLY A 321 11.01 -11.87 6.34
N ASN A 322 11.67 -10.82 6.83
CA ASN A 322 11.15 -9.95 7.88
C ASN A 322 10.08 -9.04 7.28
N LEU A 323 8.88 -9.05 7.87
CA LEU A 323 7.74 -8.26 7.45
C LEU A 323 7.73 -6.92 8.20
N PHE A 324 7.85 -5.82 7.47
CA PHE A 324 7.72 -4.45 7.95
C PHE A 324 6.28 -3.99 7.72
N ILE A 325 5.67 -3.43 8.76
CA ILE A 325 4.27 -3.00 8.77
C ILE A 325 4.23 -1.56 9.23
N LEU A 326 3.77 -0.66 8.35
CA LEU A 326 3.54 0.73 8.69
C LEU A 326 2.16 0.88 9.34
N LEU A 327 2.14 1.28 10.61
CA LEU A 327 0.94 1.61 11.33
C LEU A 327 0.72 3.12 11.40
N ASN A 328 -0.52 3.54 11.11
CA ASN A 328 -1.03 4.87 11.43
C ASN A 328 -1.54 4.87 12.88
N GLU A 329 -0.80 5.50 13.77
CA GLU A 329 -1.32 5.92 15.08
C GLU A 329 -1.67 7.42 15.02
N PRO A 330 -2.71 7.91 15.73
CA PRO A 330 -3.16 9.31 15.64
C PRO A 330 -2.08 10.36 15.94
N SER A 331 -1.04 9.98 16.67
CA SER A 331 0.02 10.87 17.13
C SER A 331 1.38 10.56 16.52
N GLN A 332 1.57 9.44 15.81
CA GLN A 332 2.87 9.00 15.31
C GLN A 332 2.73 7.91 14.24
N MET A 333 3.72 7.78 13.36
CA MET A 333 3.84 6.59 12.51
C MET A 333 4.77 5.59 13.20
N ILE A 334 4.37 4.32 13.20
CA ILE A 334 5.16 3.25 13.82
C ILE A 334 5.42 2.18 12.78
N ILE A 335 6.66 1.72 12.69
CA ILE A 335 7.02 0.53 11.95
C ILE A 335 7.08 -0.63 12.93
N TYR A 336 6.26 -1.64 12.65
CA TYR A 336 6.33 -2.93 13.30
C TYR A 336 7.10 -3.88 12.40
N VAL A 337 8.03 -4.64 12.97
CA VAL A 337 8.73 -5.68 12.25
C VAL A 337 8.40 -7.03 12.86
N TYR A 338 7.85 -7.91 12.04
CA TYR A 338 7.59 -9.29 12.37
C TYR A 338 8.67 -10.15 11.72
N SER A 339 9.41 -10.89 12.53
CA SER A 339 10.51 -11.76 12.10
C SER A 339 10.46 -13.10 12.82
N ASP A 340 11.17 -14.09 12.27
CA ASP A 340 11.38 -15.39 12.93
C ASP A 340 12.10 -15.27 14.30
N GLN A 341 12.80 -14.14 14.53
CA GLN A 341 13.51 -13.84 15.78
C GLN A 341 12.64 -13.11 16.81
N GLY A 342 11.38 -12.80 16.48
CA GLY A 342 10.42 -12.10 17.34
C GLY A 342 9.89 -10.79 16.76
N GLU A 343 9.14 -10.04 17.59
CA GLU A 343 8.54 -8.75 17.23
C GLU A 343 9.48 -7.59 17.60
N PHE A 344 9.78 -6.71 16.64
CA PHE A 344 10.57 -5.49 16.83
C PHE A 344 9.69 -4.26 16.51
N LYS A 345 9.97 -3.12 17.14
CA LYS A 345 9.19 -1.89 16.93
C LYS A 345 10.10 -0.68 16.82
N GLU A 346 9.81 0.18 15.86
CA GLU A 346 10.47 1.48 15.75
C GLU A 346 9.44 2.59 15.52
N LYS A 347 9.59 3.70 16.24
CA LYS A 347 8.71 4.87 16.19
C LYS A 347 9.45 6.02 15.48
N PHE A 348 8.74 6.76 14.64
CA PHE A 348 9.25 7.90 13.86
C PHE A 348 8.71 9.22 14.36
#